data_AF-A0A520C9D8-F1
#
_entry.id   AF-A0A520C9D8-F1
#
_cell.length_a   1.000
_cell.length_b   1.000
_cell.length_c   1.000
_cell.angle_alpha   90.00
_cell.angle_beta   90.00
_cell.angle_gamma   90.00
#
_symmetry.space_group_name_H-M   'P 1'
#
loop_
_entity.id
_entity.type
_entity.pdbx_description
1 polymer ?
#
loop_
_entity_poly.entity_id
_entity_poly.type
_entity_poly.pdbx_seq_one_letter_code
_entity_poly.pdbx_strand_id
1 'polypeptide(L)' 'MLVLGLDNAGKTTILKVLSDEDITQIMPTKGFNIKNLAHEGFKLTVWDIGGQEALRAYWSNYFN' A
#
# COMPACT_ATOMS: atom_id res chain seq x y z
N MET A 1 1.44 9.34 -3.58
CA MET A 1 2.62 8.47 -3.35
C MET A 1 2.25 7.04 -3.71
N LEU A 2 3.12 6.31 -4.40
CA LEU A 2 2.89 4.91 -4.79
C LEU A 2 3.79 4.00 -3.95
N VAL A 3 3.24 2.93 -3.39
CA VAL A 3 3.98 1.93 -2.58
C VAL A 3 3.99 0.60 -3.35
N LEU A 4 5.19 0.20 -3.78
CA LEU A 4 5.46 -1.04 -4.51
C LEU A 4 6.46 -1.91 -3.77
N GLY A 5 6.50 -3.19 -4.14
CA GLY A 5 7.37 -4.17 -3.52
C GLY A 5 6.77 -5.56 -3.59
N LEU A 6 7.60 -6.57 -3.34
CA LEU A 6 7.19 -7.97 -3.44
C LEU A 6 6.03 -8.30 -2.49
N ASP A 7 5.35 -9.41 -2.78
CA ASP A 7 4.35 -9.95 -1.87
C ASP A 7 4.99 -10.24 -0.51
N ASN A 8 4.22 -10.06 0.56
CA ASN A 8 4.69 -10.22 1.94
C ASN A 8 5.87 -9.32 2.39
N ALA A 9 6.24 -8.29 1.61
CA ALA A 9 7.29 -7.33 1.99
C ALA A 9 6.87 -6.34 3.11
N GLY A 10 5.62 -6.40 3.62
CA GLY A 10 5.14 -5.55 4.71
C GLY A 10 4.56 -4.19 4.29
N LYS A 11 4.25 -3.97 3.00
CA LYS A 11 3.72 -2.70 2.47
C LYS A 11 2.44 -2.22 3.16
N THR A 12 1.46 -3.12 3.29
CA THR A 12 0.20 -2.81 3.97
C THR A 12 0.40 -2.61 5.48
N THR A 13 1.35 -3.36 6.08
CA THR A 13 1.72 -3.22 7.49
C THR A 13 2.23 -1.82 7.79
N ILE A 14 3.22 -1.33 7.04
CA ILE A 14 3.78 0.00 7.28
C ILE A 14 2.73 1.09 7.08
N LEU A 15 1.83 0.94 6.11
CA LEU A 15 0.74 1.89 5.90
C LEU A 15 -0.28 1.91 7.04
N LYS A 16 -0.60 0.75 7.61
CA LYS A 16 -1.45 0.68 8.80
C LYS A 16 -0.80 1.33 10.02
N VAL A 17 0.48 1.06 10.26
CA VAL A 17 1.25 1.70 11.34
C VAL A 17 1.25 3.23 11.19
N LEU A 18 1.53 3.74 9.99
CA LEU A 18 1.52 5.19 9.72
C LEU A 18 0.15 5.85 9.84
N SER A 19 -0.92 5.05 9.92
CA SER A 19 -2.30 5.53 10.08
C SER A 19 -2.88 5.24 11.46
N ASP A 20 -2.09 4.76 12.41
CA ASP A 20 -2.54 4.29 13.72
C ASP A 20 -3.68 3.24 13.65
N GLU A 21 -3.61 2.33 12.66
CA GLU A 21 -4.57 1.24 12.49
C GLU A 21 -4.09 -0.08 13.07
N ASP A 22 -5.05 -0.97 13.36
CA ASP A 22 -4.77 -2.31 13.84
C ASP A 22 -3.99 -3.15 12.81
N ILE A 23 -2.87 -3.71 13.28
CA ILE A 23 -1.93 -4.56 12.53
C ILE A 23 -2.04 -6.04 12.90
N THR A 24 -2.93 -6.44 13.82
CA THR A 24 -3.04 -7.85 14.24
C THR A 24 -3.48 -8.78 13.10
N GLN A 25 -4.30 -8.27 12.18
CA GLN A 25 -4.72 -9.00 10.99
C GLN A 25 -4.37 -8.22 9.70
N ILE A 26 -3.50 -8.83 8.90
CA ILE A 26 -3.09 -8.31 7.60
C ILE A 26 -3.28 -9.42 6.57
N MET A 27 -4.13 -9.14 5.58
CA MET A 27 -4.36 -10.02 4.45
C MET A 27 -3.58 -9.53 3.24
N PRO A 28 -3.19 -10.41 2.30
CA PRO A 28 -2.58 -10.00 1.05
C PRO A 28 -3.46 -9.02 0.27
N THR A 29 -2.88 -7.89 -0.16
CA THR A 29 -3.59 -6.89 -0.97
C THR A 29 -3.97 -7.47 -2.33
N LYS A 30 -5.27 -7.59 -2.59
CA LYS A 30 -5.82 -7.95 -3.90
C LYS A 30 -6.03 -6.66 -4.70
N GLY A 31 -5.33 -6.51 -5.82
CA GLY A 31 -5.38 -5.29 -6.64
C GLY A 31 -4.62 -4.15 -5.97
N PHE A 32 -5.33 -3.16 -5.44
CA PHE A 32 -4.76 -1.99 -4.77
C PHE A 32 -5.64 -1.45 -3.64
N ASN A 33 -5.04 -0.73 -2.70
CA ASN A 33 -5.72 0.09 -1.69
C ASN A 33 -5.30 1.55 -1.82
N ILE A 34 -6.23 2.48 -1.60
CA ILE A 34 -5.94 3.92 -1.52
C ILE A 34 -6.15 4.38 -0.09
N LYS A 35 -5.19 5.13 0.45
CA LYS A 35 -5.26 5.64 1.81
C LYS A 35 -4.84 7.08 1.91
N ASN A 36 -5.58 7.86 2.71
CA ASN A 36 -5.22 9.23 3.02
C ASN A 36 -4.53 9.27 4.37
N LEU A 37 -3.23 9.54 4.36
CA LEU A 37 -2.41 9.75 5.55
C LEU A 37 -2.37 11.25 5.85
N ALA A 38 -2.58 11.60 7.11
CA ALA A 38 -2.32 12.95 7.61
C ALA A 38 -1.23 12.85 8.67
N HIS A 39 -0.06 13.44 8.41
CA HIS A 39 1.07 13.42 9.34
C HIS A 39 1.77 14.77 9.33
N GLU A 40 1.95 15.38 10.50
CA GLU A 40 2.67 16.66 10.70
C GLU A 40 2.24 17.79 9.74
N GLY A 41 0.93 17.91 9.48
CA GLY A 41 0.38 18.95 8.59
C GLY A 41 0.41 18.60 7.11
N PHE A 42 1.04 17.50 6.71
CA PHE A 42 0.99 16.97 5.35
C PHE A 42 -0.21 16.02 5.18
N LYS A 43 -0.87 16.11 4.03
CA LYS A 43 -1.87 15.14 3.59
C LYS A 43 -1.33 14.39 2.39
N LEU A 44 -1.18 13.07 2.53
CA LEU A 44 -0.63 12.19 1.52
C LEU A 44 -1.70 11.19 1.10
N THR A 45 -2.02 11.14 -0.19
CA THR A 45 -2.77 10.02 -0.76
C THR A 45 -1.79 8.95 -1.21
N VAL A 46 -1.87 7.78 -0.59
CA VAL A 46 -0.98 6.64 -0.82
C VAL A 46 -1.73 5.51 -1.50
N TRP A 47 -1.12 4.96 -2.55
CA TRP A 47 -1.62 3.81 -3.30
C TRP A 47 -0.75 2.59 -2.97
N ASP A 48 -1.31 1.62 -2.25
CA ASP A 48 -0.68 0.33 -1.94
C ASP A 48 -1.07 -0.69 -3.01
N ILE A 49 -0.11 -1.18 -3.79
CA ILE A 49 -0.38 -2.14 -4.86
C ILE A 49 0.01 -3.55 -4.42
N GLY A 50 -0.82 -4.53 -4.75
CA GLY A 50 -0.53 -5.95 -4.53
C GLY A 50 0.81 -6.37 -5.14
N GLY A 51 1.58 -7.14 -4.35
CA GLY A 51 2.93 -7.60 -4.73
C GLY A 51 3.00 -9.00 -5.31
N GLN A 52 1.86 -9.68 -5.41
CA GLN A 52 1.74 -11.04 -5.97
C GLN A 52 2.21 -11.04 -7.43
N GLU A 53 2.89 -12.09 -7.85
CA GLU A 53 3.49 -12.16 -9.19
C GLU A 53 2.49 -11.87 -10.31
N ALA A 54 1.28 -12.44 -10.21
CA ALA A 54 0.19 -12.20 -11.14
C ALA A 54 -0.27 -10.73 -11.23
N LEU A 55 -0.07 -9.94 -10.16
CA LEU A 55 -0.45 -8.53 -10.10
C LEU A 55 0.68 -7.58 -10.55
N ARG A 56 1.94 -8.03 -10.56
CA ARG A 56 3.09 -7.20 -10.95
C ARG A 56 3.03 -6.75 -12.40
N ALA A 57 2.41 -7.54 -13.28
CA ALA A 57 2.19 -7.18 -14.68
C ALA A 57 1.39 -5.87 -14.85
N TYR A 58 0.62 -5.46 -13.85
CA TYR A 58 -0.20 -4.25 -13.88
C TYR A 58 0.44 -3.04 -13.21
N TRP A 59 1.65 -3.15 -12.64
CA TRP A 59 2.30 -2.03 -11.94
C TRP A 59 2.55 -0.83 -12.87
N SER A 60 2.86 -1.10 -14.14
CA SER A 60 3.06 -0.06 -15.17
C SER A 60 1.87 0.89 -15.32
N ASN A 61 0.66 0.43 -15.02
CA ASN A 61 -0.57 1.22 -15.17
C ASN A 61 -0.69 2.37 -14.15
N TYR A 62 0.16 2.40 -13.11
CA TYR A 62 0.08 3.37 -12.02
C TYR A 62 1.17 4.45 -12.07
N PHE A 63 1.98 4.52 -13.14
CA PHE A 63 3.10 5.46 -13.28
C PHE A 63 2.85 6.65 -14.23
N ASN A 64 1.66 6.76 -14.83
CA ASN A 64 1.30 7.88 -15.70
C ASN A 64 0.95 9.15 -14.91
#